data_AF-A0A0R2TI93-F1
#
_entry.id   AF-A0A0R2TI93-F1
#
_cell.length_a   1.000
_cell.length_b   1.000
_cell.length_c   1.000
_cell.angle_alpha   90.00
_cell.angle_beta   90.00
_cell.angle_gamma   90.00
#
_symmetry.space_group_name_H-M   'P 1'
#
loop_
_entity.id
_entity.type
_entity.pdbx_description
1 polymer ?
#
loop_
_entity_poly.entity_id
_entity_poly.type
_entity_poly.pdbx_seq_one_letter_code
_entity_poly.pdbx_strand_id
1 'polypeptide(L)'
;LERLAKTKEAAKLSRADLAVCVAAGTTGATTVAATMICAAITGIKVFATGGIGGVHRGASESFDVSADLREFALSSVTVVCAGAKAILDLPKTFELLETYGVPVIAFGQDQIPAFWSRESGLIAPLRMDDPKAIARAHQMRAALGLAGGQLVVNPIPYIDEIPNHEIEPAILAALAQAQAQSISAKKVTPFLLDYIFQITKGRSLAANIALMRNNAVLAGQIALAFVAD
;
A
#
# COMPACT_ATOMS: atom_id res chain seq x y z
N LEU A 1 13.40 7.09 15.03
CA LEU A 1 13.54 7.00 13.55
C LEU A 1 15.00 6.89 13.13
N GLU A 2 15.90 7.77 13.57
CA GLU A 2 17.35 7.68 13.23
C GLU A 2 18.00 6.34 13.53
N ARG A 3 17.66 5.72 14.68
CA ARG A 3 18.16 4.39 15.04
C ARG A 3 17.83 3.36 13.97
N LEU A 4 16.57 3.30 13.53
CA LEU A 4 16.11 2.37 12.49
C LEU A 4 16.81 2.64 11.15
N ALA A 5 16.97 3.91 10.78
CA ALA A 5 17.66 4.29 9.54
C ALA A 5 19.15 3.89 9.52
N LYS A 6 19.80 3.82 10.69
CA LYS A 6 21.20 3.39 10.86
C LYS A 6 21.34 1.87 11.05
N THR A 7 20.25 1.14 11.30
CA THR A 7 20.27 -0.32 11.47
C THR A 7 20.39 -0.99 10.10
N LYS A 8 21.57 -1.54 9.79
CA LYS A 8 21.84 -2.21 8.50
C LYS A 8 20.99 -3.47 8.28
N GLU A 9 20.69 -4.21 9.33
CA GLU A 9 19.99 -5.51 9.28
C GLU A 9 18.66 -5.48 10.03
N ALA A 10 17.90 -4.39 9.89
CA ALA A 10 16.55 -4.35 10.46
C ALA A 10 15.67 -5.39 9.76
N ALA A 11 15.05 -6.28 10.54
CA ALA A 11 14.15 -7.30 9.98
C ALA A 11 12.93 -6.64 9.32
N LYS A 12 12.53 -7.08 8.13
CA LYS A 12 11.25 -6.68 7.52
C LYS A 12 10.12 -7.50 8.13
N LEU A 13 9.29 -6.87 8.95
CA LEU A 13 8.27 -7.54 9.77
C LEU A 13 6.91 -7.49 9.10
N SER A 14 6.39 -8.65 8.71
CA SER A 14 4.98 -8.86 8.38
C SER A 14 4.25 -9.57 9.53
N ARG A 15 2.97 -9.92 9.35
CA ARG A 15 2.14 -10.63 10.33
C ARG A 15 2.83 -11.88 10.91
N ALA A 16 3.47 -12.68 10.05
CA ALA A 16 4.14 -13.93 10.45
C ALA A 16 5.42 -13.70 11.27
N ASP A 17 6.04 -12.52 11.14
CA ASP A 17 7.35 -12.22 11.73
C ASP A 17 7.22 -11.45 13.06
N LEU A 18 6.12 -10.69 13.23
CA LEU A 18 5.97 -9.68 14.26
C LEU A 18 6.17 -10.23 15.67
N ALA A 19 5.50 -11.35 16.02
CA ALA A 19 5.58 -11.94 17.34
C ALA A 19 7.00 -12.45 17.68
N VAL A 20 7.68 -13.06 16.70
CA VAL A 20 9.04 -13.59 16.88
C VAL A 20 10.03 -12.45 17.14
N CYS A 21 9.94 -11.37 16.36
CA CYS A 21 10.83 -10.21 16.53
C CYS A 21 10.63 -9.52 17.88
N VAL A 22 9.37 -9.34 18.31
CA VAL A 22 9.05 -8.74 19.62
C VAL A 22 9.55 -9.63 20.76
N ALA A 23 9.31 -10.94 20.71
CA ALA A 23 9.78 -11.88 21.74
C ALA A 23 11.31 -11.92 21.85
N ALA A 24 12.02 -11.76 20.72
CA ALA A 24 13.47 -11.71 20.68
C ALA A 24 14.06 -10.34 21.09
N GLY A 25 13.24 -9.30 21.26
CA GLY A 25 13.72 -7.94 21.56
C GLY A 25 14.57 -7.32 20.46
N THR A 26 14.43 -7.78 19.21
CA THR A 26 15.24 -7.30 18.07
C THR A 26 14.59 -6.11 17.35
N THR A 27 15.37 -5.41 16.52
CA THR A 27 14.87 -4.27 15.74
C THR A 27 14.33 -4.74 14.39
N GLY A 28 13.11 -4.30 14.03
CA GLY A 28 12.54 -4.51 12.71
C GLY A 28 11.69 -3.36 12.22
N ALA A 29 11.56 -3.27 10.90
CA ALA A 29 10.69 -2.32 10.19
C ALA A 29 9.39 -3.02 9.79
N THR A 30 8.25 -2.49 10.23
CA THR A 30 6.94 -3.08 9.96
C THR A 30 6.47 -2.81 8.53
N THR A 31 5.91 -3.83 7.87
CA THR A 31 5.17 -3.67 6.61
C THR A 31 3.81 -3.03 6.86
N VAL A 32 3.00 -2.88 5.81
CA VAL A 32 1.61 -2.43 5.95
C VAL A 32 0.84 -3.38 6.86
N ALA A 33 0.90 -4.69 6.64
CA ALA A 33 0.22 -5.68 7.48
C ALA A 33 0.57 -5.54 8.97
N ALA A 34 1.86 -5.58 9.31
CA ALA A 34 2.30 -5.46 10.70
C ALA A 34 1.94 -4.09 11.32
N THR A 35 2.00 -3.01 10.53
CA THR A 35 1.61 -1.67 11.00
C THR A 35 0.11 -1.58 11.27
N MET A 36 -0.73 -2.20 10.43
CA MET A 36 -2.18 -2.28 10.67
C MET A 36 -2.51 -3.04 11.95
N ILE A 37 -1.82 -4.16 12.23
CA ILE A 37 -1.96 -4.89 13.49
C ILE A 37 -1.64 -3.97 14.67
N CYS A 38 -0.48 -3.30 14.64
CA CYS A 38 -0.07 -2.38 15.69
C CYS A 38 -1.03 -1.20 15.86
N ALA A 39 -1.56 -0.66 14.77
CA ALA A 39 -2.54 0.42 14.79
C ALA A 39 -3.86 -0.04 15.42
N ALA A 40 -4.37 -1.20 15.01
CA ALA A 40 -5.62 -1.75 15.54
C ALA A 40 -5.55 -2.02 17.05
N ILE A 41 -4.47 -2.64 17.55
CA ILE A 41 -4.31 -2.92 18.99
C ILE A 41 -4.14 -1.65 19.84
N THR A 42 -3.73 -0.53 19.23
CA THR A 42 -3.57 0.77 19.91
C THR A 42 -4.75 1.72 19.68
N GLY A 43 -5.79 1.30 18.95
CA GLY A 43 -6.96 2.13 18.66
C GLY A 43 -6.73 3.22 17.60
N ILE A 44 -5.62 3.18 16.87
CA ILE A 44 -5.35 4.09 15.75
C ILE A 44 -6.16 3.65 14.53
N LYS A 45 -7.06 4.52 14.07
CA LYS A 45 -8.02 4.22 12.99
C LYS A 45 -7.52 4.51 11.58
N VAL A 46 -6.49 5.34 11.43
CA VAL A 46 -6.00 5.83 10.13
C VAL A 46 -4.50 5.62 10.00
N PHE A 47 -4.06 5.08 8.86
CA PHE A 47 -2.67 4.82 8.54
C PHE A 47 -2.36 5.30 7.11
N ALA A 48 -1.34 6.16 6.94
CA ALA A 48 -0.85 6.59 5.64
C ALA A 48 0.39 5.82 5.22
N THR A 49 0.46 5.40 3.95
CA THR A 49 1.64 4.78 3.34
C THR A 49 1.81 5.23 1.89
N GLY A 50 2.93 4.88 1.27
CA GLY A 50 3.12 5.13 -0.16
C GLY A 50 2.17 4.28 -1.01
N GLY A 51 2.28 2.97 -0.88
CA GLY A 51 1.47 2.00 -1.62
C GLY A 51 1.45 0.67 -0.90
N ILE A 52 0.36 -0.08 -1.01
CA ILE A 52 0.25 -1.41 -0.39
C ILE A 52 1.04 -2.47 -1.16
N GLY A 53 1.34 -3.60 -0.51
CA GLY A 53 1.64 -4.84 -1.24
C GLY A 53 0.38 -5.41 -1.89
N GLY A 54 0.53 -6.49 -2.66
CA GLY A 54 -0.59 -7.10 -3.36
C GLY A 54 -0.23 -8.43 -3.97
N VAL A 55 -0.95 -8.82 -5.02
CA VAL A 55 -0.66 -10.02 -5.80
C VAL A 55 0.51 -9.72 -6.72
N HIS A 56 1.56 -10.53 -6.68
CA HIS A 56 2.71 -10.35 -7.57
C HIS A 56 2.39 -10.83 -9.00
N ARG A 57 3.05 -10.25 -10.01
CA ARG A 57 2.98 -10.75 -11.38
C ARG A 57 3.58 -12.18 -11.41
N GLY A 58 2.83 -13.16 -11.91
CA GLY A 58 3.18 -14.60 -11.84
C GLY A 58 2.71 -15.32 -10.56
N ALA A 59 1.82 -14.71 -9.78
CA ALA A 59 1.25 -15.36 -8.59
C ALA A 59 0.31 -16.53 -8.88
N SER A 60 -0.16 -16.70 -10.13
CA SER A 60 -0.97 -17.87 -10.51
C SER A 60 -0.19 -19.19 -10.37
N GLU A 61 1.13 -19.12 -10.50
CA GLU A 61 2.03 -20.27 -10.38
C GLU A 61 2.79 -20.24 -9.05
N SER A 62 3.25 -19.06 -8.62
CA SER A 62 4.13 -18.91 -7.44
C SER A 62 3.39 -18.73 -6.11
N PHE A 63 2.12 -18.30 -6.17
CA PHE A 63 1.31 -17.90 -5.01
C PHE A 63 1.95 -16.79 -4.17
N ASP A 64 2.81 -15.95 -4.78
CA ASP A 64 3.41 -14.80 -4.13
C ASP A 64 2.38 -13.67 -3.96
N VAL A 65 1.71 -13.68 -2.82
CA VAL A 65 0.64 -12.75 -2.45
C VAL A 65 0.96 -12.08 -1.11
N SER A 66 0.92 -10.75 -1.08
CA SER A 66 1.19 -9.99 0.13
C SER A 66 0.17 -10.28 1.24
N ALA A 67 0.68 -10.51 2.45
CA ALA A 67 -0.14 -10.60 3.66
C ALA A 67 -0.95 -9.32 3.95
N ASP A 68 -0.58 -8.18 3.35
CA ASP A 68 -1.32 -6.92 3.48
C ASP A 68 -2.80 -7.10 3.09
N LEU A 69 -3.09 -7.87 2.03
CA LEU A 69 -4.45 -8.03 1.51
C LEU A 69 -5.37 -8.73 2.51
N ARG A 70 -4.87 -9.80 3.15
CA ARG A 70 -5.63 -10.48 4.20
C ARG A 70 -5.71 -9.65 5.47
N GLU A 71 -4.71 -8.82 5.77
CA GLU A 71 -4.74 -7.96 6.94
C GLU A 71 -5.91 -6.97 6.91
N PHE A 72 -6.28 -6.44 5.74
CA PHE A 72 -7.46 -5.61 5.60
C PHE A 72 -8.75 -6.29 6.05
N ALA A 73 -8.88 -7.61 5.91
CA ALA A 73 -10.05 -8.33 6.40
C ALA A 73 -10.08 -8.51 7.93
N LEU A 74 -8.96 -8.24 8.61
CA LEU A 74 -8.76 -8.58 10.03
C LEU A 74 -8.61 -7.34 10.92
N SER A 75 -7.91 -6.32 10.43
CA SER A 75 -7.58 -5.12 11.21
C SER A 75 -8.45 -3.94 10.78
N SER A 76 -9.24 -3.39 11.72
CA SER A 76 -10.11 -2.23 11.48
C SER A 76 -9.30 -0.92 11.40
N VAL A 77 -8.64 -0.72 10.26
CA VAL A 77 -7.81 0.45 9.97
C VAL A 77 -8.13 0.97 8.57
N THR A 78 -8.34 2.27 8.43
CA THR A 78 -8.40 2.96 7.13
C THR A 78 -6.98 3.22 6.65
N VAL A 79 -6.57 2.59 5.55
CA VAL A 79 -5.24 2.79 4.96
C VAL A 79 -5.35 3.71 3.76
N VAL A 80 -4.58 4.80 3.77
CA VAL A 80 -4.49 5.77 2.67
C VAL A 80 -3.18 5.56 1.91
N CYS A 81 -3.26 5.30 0.61
CA CYS A 81 -2.09 5.10 -0.23
C CYS A 81 -2.34 5.47 -1.70
N ALA A 82 -1.31 5.46 -2.55
CA ALA A 82 -1.43 5.67 -3.99
C ALA A 82 -1.78 4.38 -4.76
N GLY A 83 -2.67 3.55 -4.19
CA GLY A 83 -2.95 2.20 -4.71
C GLY A 83 -1.89 1.16 -4.33
N ALA A 84 -1.94 0.00 -4.99
CA ALA A 84 -0.90 -1.02 -4.87
C ALA A 84 0.34 -0.61 -5.68
N LYS A 85 1.53 -1.02 -5.24
CA LYS A 85 2.79 -0.70 -5.96
C LYS A 85 2.70 -1.18 -7.42
N ALA A 86 3.07 -0.33 -8.38
CA ALA A 86 2.91 -0.59 -9.82
C ALA A 86 3.62 -1.86 -10.36
N ILE A 87 4.62 -2.36 -9.62
CA ILE A 87 5.33 -3.61 -9.90
C ILE A 87 4.49 -4.89 -9.70
N LEU A 88 3.29 -4.75 -9.15
CA LEU A 88 2.37 -5.85 -8.82
C LEU A 88 1.41 -6.14 -9.98
N ASP A 89 0.62 -7.20 -9.83
CA ASP A 89 -0.53 -7.51 -10.67
C ASP A 89 -1.74 -6.77 -10.10
N LEU A 90 -2.03 -5.58 -10.65
CA LEU A 90 -3.09 -4.71 -10.12
C LEU A 90 -4.48 -5.37 -10.24
N PRO A 91 -4.91 -5.90 -11.42
CA PRO A 91 -6.20 -6.57 -11.53
C PRO A 91 -6.40 -7.65 -10.46
N LYS A 92 -5.45 -8.60 -10.33
CA LYS A 92 -5.58 -9.67 -9.32
C LYS A 92 -5.53 -9.15 -7.88
N THR A 93 -4.81 -8.06 -7.63
CA THR A 93 -4.78 -7.44 -6.30
C THR A 93 -6.15 -6.94 -5.89
N PHE A 94 -6.87 -6.25 -6.77
CA PHE A 94 -8.17 -5.68 -6.46
C PHE A 94 -9.28 -6.75 -6.43
N GLU A 95 -9.21 -7.76 -7.30
CA GLU A 95 -10.08 -8.96 -7.23
C GLU A 95 -9.95 -9.70 -5.89
N LEU A 96 -8.72 -9.84 -5.37
CA LEU A 96 -8.53 -10.52 -4.09
C LEU A 96 -8.99 -9.65 -2.90
N LEU A 97 -8.88 -8.32 -2.99
CA LEU A 97 -9.48 -7.42 -2.00
C LEU A 97 -11.00 -7.50 -1.99
N GLU A 98 -11.63 -7.59 -3.16
CA GLU A 98 -13.07 -7.83 -3.29
C GLU A 98 -13.45 -9.17 -2.63
N THR A 99 -12.72 -10.25 -2.95
CA THR A 99 -12.92 -11.58 -2.35
C THR A 99 -12.83 -11.55 -0.81
N TYR A 100 -11.98 -10.69 -0.25
CA TYR A 100 -11.85 -10.50 1.19
C TYR A 100 -12.85 -9.51 1.80
N GLY A 101 -13.76 -8.95 1.01
CA GLY A 101 -14.77 -7.99 1.47
C GLY A 101 -14.19 -6.64 1.88
N VAL A 102 -13.04 -6.26 1.31
CA VAL A 102 -12.34 -5.01 1.61
C VAL A 102 -12.85 -3.90 0.70
N PRO A 103 -13.41 -2.80 1.23
CA PRO A 103 -13.79 -1.65 0.42
C PRO A 103 -12.54 -0.99 -0.17
N VAL A 104 -12.56 -0.76 -1.47
CA VAL A 104 -11.55 0.02 -2.20
C VAL A 104 -12.20 1.31 -2.67
N ILE A 105 -11.76 2.43 -2.10
CA ILE A 105 -12.36 3.75 -2.27
C ILE A 105 -11.36 4.65 -2.99
N ALA A 106 -11.63 5.06 -4.22
CA ALA A 106 -10.87 6.10 -4.89
C ALA A 106 -11.27 7.49 -4.39
N PHE A 107 -10.27 8.30 -4.06
CA PHE A 107 -10.48 9.67 -3.60
C PHE A 107 -10.39 10.66 -4.77
N GLY A 108 -11.47 11.41 -5.01
CA GLY A 108 -11.47 12.51 -5.99
C GLY A 108 -11.42 12.10 -7.46
N GLN A 109 -11.48 10.80 -7.77
CA GLN A 109 -11.49 10.28 -9.15
C GLN A 109 -12.14 8.89 -9.23
N ASP A 110 -12.48 8.45 -10.44
CA ASP A 110 -13.14 7.15 -10.68
C ASP A 110 -12.16 5.98 -10.84
N GLN A 111 -10.93 6.28 -11.29
CA GLN A 111 -9.93 5.24 -11.53
C GLN A 111 -9.09 4.94 -10.29
N ILE A 112 -8.63 3.69 -10.21
CA ILE A 112 -7.60 3.29 -9.26
C ILE A 112 -6.24 3.83 -9.75
N PRO A 113 -5.46 4.53 -8.90
CA PRO A 113 -4.09 4.93 -9.23
C PRO A 113 -3.13 3.74 -9.20
N ALA A 114 -2.12 3.79 -10.09
CA ALA A 114 -1.03 2.81 -10.18
C ALA A 114 0.25 3.39 -9.56
N PHE A 115 0.21 3.77 -8.29
CA PHE A 115 1.36 4.27 -7.52
C PHE A 115 1.98 5.55 -8.10
N TRP A 116 2.89 5.44 -9.06
CA TRP A 116 3.49 6.59 -9.75
C TRP A 116 2.58 7.23 -10.80
N SER A 117 1.55 6.51 -11.24
CA SER A 117 0.59 6.97 -12.23
C SER A 117 -0.77 7.20 -11.59
N ARG A 118 -1.45 8.27 -11.98
CA ARG A 118 -2.80 8.60 -11.52
C ARG A 118 -3.83 7.60 -12.02
N GLU A 119 -3.56 6.94 -13.14
CA GLU A 119 -4.47 6.00 -13.80
C GLU A 119 -3.81 4.63 -14.01
N SER A 120 -4.51 3.58 -13.60
CA SER A 120 -4.13 2.18 -13.86
C SER A 120 -4.86 1.55 -15.04
N GLY A 121 -5.92 2.20 -15.54
CA GLY A 121 -6.90 1.59 -16.45
C GLY A 121 -7.98 0.77 -15.74
N LEU A 122 -7.95 0.70 -14.39
CA LEU A 122 -8.98 0.03 -13.58
C LEU A 122 -9.91 1.05 -12.94
N ILE A 123 -11.21 0.79 -12.99
CA ILE A 123 -12.24 1.58 -12.31
C ILE A 123 -12.33 1.13 -10.86
N ALA A 124 -12.38 2.09 -9.93
CA ALA A 124 -12.55 1.79 -8.53
C ALA A 124 -14.00 1.38 -8.24
N PRO A 125 -14.23 0.36 -7.38
CA PRO A 125 -15.59 -0.07 -7.07
C PRO A 125 -16.38 0.99 -6.28
N LEU A 126 -15.67 1.86 -5.55
CA LEU A 126 -16.26 2.96 -4.80
C LEU A 126 -15.46 4.25 -5.02
N ARG A 127 -16.15 5.39 -5.02
CA ARG A 127 -15.57 6.73 -5.03
C ARG A 127 -16.09 7.54 -3.86
N MET A 128 -15.22 8.34 -3.25
CA MET A 128 -15.60 9.38 -2.30
C MET A 128 -14.77 10.64 -2.53
N ASP A 129 -15.39 11.80 -2.41
CA ASP A 129 -14.73 13.10 -2.62
C ASP A 129 -14.56 13.91 -1.31
N ASP A 130 -15.09 13.42 -0.19
CA ASP A 130 -15.05 14.06 1.12
C ASP A 130 -14.38 13.15 2.18
N PRO A 131 -13.30 13.59 2.84
CA PRO A 131 -12.67 12.87 3.95
C PRO A 131 -13.65 12.47 5.08
N LYS A 132 -14.69 13.28 5.35
CA LYS A 132 -15.68 12.95 6.37
C LYS A 132 -16.55 11.76 5.97
N ALA A 133 -16.84 11.60 4.67
CA ALA A 133 -17.57 10.43 4.18
C ALA A 133 -16.78 9.13 4.40
N ILE A 134 -15.46 9.18 4.22
CA ILE A 134 -14.56 8.04 4.46
C ILE A 134 -14.55 7.66 5.95
N ALA A 135 -14.47 8.64 6.85
CA ALA A 135 -14.53 8.40 8.29
C ALA A 135 -15.88 7.79 8.74
N ARG A 136 -16.99 8.33 8.23
CA ARG A 136 -18.34 7.78 8.48
C ARG A 136 -18.48 6.34 7.97
N ALA A 137 -17.94 6.03 6.79
CA ALA A 137 -17.95 4.68 6.26
C ALA A 137 -17.21 3.68 7.18
N HIS A 138 -16.05 4.07 7.72
CA HIS A 138 -15.32 3.27 8.70
C HIS A 138 -16.13 3.04 9.99
N GLN A 139 -16.73 4.09 10.57
CA GLN A 139 -17.58 3.96 11.76
C GLN A 139 -18.78 3.05 11.49
N MET A 140 -19.41 3.19 10.32
CA MET A 140 -20.57 2.39 9.94
C MET A 140 -20.21 0.90 9.76
N ARG A 141 -19.03 0.58 9.22
CA ARG A 141 -18.54 -0.81 9.20
C ARG A 141 -18.54 -1.43 10.58
N ALA A 142 -18.01 -0.71 11.58
CA ALA A 142 -18.01 -1.17 12.97
C ALA A 142 -19.43 -1.32 13.53
N ALA A 143 -20.32 -0.34 13.27
CA ALA A 143 -21.72 -0.37 13.72
C ALA A 143 -22.51 -1.56 13.13
N LEU A 144 -22.19 -1.97 11.91
CA LEU A 144 -22.80 -3.13 11.24
C LEU A 144 -22.16 -4.47 11.65
N GLY A 145 -21.13 -4.47 12.51
CA GLY A 145 -20.40 -5.68 12.89
C GLY A 145 -19.52 -6.25 11.76
N LEU A 146 -19.20 -5.46 10.74
CA LEU A 146 -18.31 -5.87 9.65
C LEU A 146 -16.85 -5.75 10.10
N ALA A 147 -16.16 -6.89 10.16
CA ALA A 147 -14.74 -6.92 10.49
C ALA A 147 -13.87 -6.27 9.41
N GLY A 148 -12.64 -5.91 9.78
CA GLY A 148 -11.64 -5.40 8.85
C GLY A 148 -11.77 -3.91 8.51
N GLY A 149 -10.73 -3.41 7.85
CA GLY A 149 -10.54 -2.02 7.48
C GLY A 149 -11.05 -1.68 6.08
N GLN A 150 -10.53 -0.58 5.55
CA GLN A 150 -10.84 -0.11 4.20
C GLN A 150 -9.60 0.50 3.56
N LEU A 151 -9.49 0.37 2.24
CA LEU A 151 -8.42 0.93 1.43
C LEU A 151 -8.92 2.20 0.75
N VAL A 152 -8.23 3.32 1.00
CA VAL A 152 -8.44 4.59 0.30
C VAL A 152 -7.28 4.81 -0.65
N VAL A 153 -7.58 4.81 -1.95
CA VAL A 153 -6.59 5.06 -2.99
C VAL A 153 -6.63 6.52 -3.41
N ASN A 154 -5.52 7.22 -3.21
CA ASN A 154 -5.35 8.64 -3.42
C ASN A 154 -4.31 8.86 -4.53
N PRO A 155 -4.69 9.42 -5.69
CA PRO A 155 -3.77 9.56 -6.81
C PRO A 155 -2.60 10.50 -6.45
N ILE A 156 -1.43 10.20 -7.00
CA ILE A 156 -0.27 11.12 -6.96
C ILE A 156 -0.66 12.50 -7.52
N PRO A 157 -0.14 13.62 -7.01
CA PRO A 157 -0.39 14.94 -7.60
C PRO A 157 0.00 14.96 -9.09
N TYR A 158 -0.79 15.67 -9.90
CA TYR A 158 -0.60 15.72 -11.36
C TYR A 158 0.81 16.13 -11.79
N ILE A 159 1.40 17.11 -11.11
CA ILE A 159 2.74 17.62 -11.43
C ILE A 159 3.87 16.64 -11.12
N ASP A 160 3.61 15.65 -10.25
CA ASP A 160 4.59 14.67 -9.79
C ASP A 160 4.42 13.30 -10.48
N GLU A 161 3.42 13.17 -11.35
CA GLU A 161 3.09 11.92 -12.02
C GLU A 161 4.21 11.41 -12.95
N ILE A 162 4.40 10.10 -12.95
CA ILE A 162 5.02 9.38 -14.07
C ILE A 162 3.91 8.61 -14.78
N PRO A 163 3.48 9.03 -15.98
CA PRO A 163 2.39 8.38 -16.70
C PRO A 163 2.66 6.89 -16.90
N ASN A 164 1.59 6.09 -16.91
CA ASN A 164 1.70 4.62 -16.95
C ASN A 164 2.50 4.14 -18.18
N HIS A 165 2.19 4.70 -19.36
CA HIS A 165 2.90 4.38 -20.60
C HIS A 165 4.41 4.71 -20.57
N GLU A 166 4.84 5.61 -19.68
CA GLU A 166 6.24 5.98 -19.51
C GLU A 166 6.96 5.05 -18.51
N ILE A 167 6.31 4.68 -17.41
CA ILE A 167 6.94 3.88 -16.33
C ILE A 167 6.87 2.37 -16.58
N GLU A 168 5.84 1.89 -17.28
CA GLU A 168 5.62 0.45 -17.50
C GLU A 168 6.81 -0.25 -18.20
N PRO A 169 7.49 0.33 -19.22
CA PRO A 169 8.70 -0.26 -19.78
C PRO A 169 9.82 -0.48 -18.74
N ALA A 170 10.00 0.46 -17.80
CA ALA A 170 10.99 0.32 -16.74
C ALA A 170 10.60 -0.78 -15.73
N ILE A 171 9.30 -0.91 -15.43
CA ILE A 171 8.76 -1.99 -14.59
C ILE A 171 9.01 -3.35 -15.24
N LEU A 172 8.69 -3.50 -16.52
CA LEU A 172 8.90 -4.74 -17.27
C LEU A 172 10.39 -5.12 -17.33
N ALA A 173 11.28 -4.15 -17.56
CA ALA A 173 12.72 -4.38 -17.52
C ALA A 173 13.20 -4.85 -16.14
N ALA A 174 12.68 -4.25 -15.06
CA ALA A 174 13.01 -4.64 -13.69
C ALA A 174 12.57 -6.07 -13.37
N LEU A 175 11.36 -6.45 -13.80
CA LEU A 175 10.81 -7.80 -13.61
C LEU A 175 11.62 -8.85 -14.36
N ALA A 176 11.97 -8.58 -15.62
CA ALA A 176 12.83 -9.46 -16.41
C ALA A 176 14.20 -9.65 -15.74
N GLN A 177 14.78 -8.57 -15.20
CA GLN A 177 16.06 -8.65 -14.50
C GLN A 177 15.96 -9.44 -13.19
N ALA A 178 14.87 -9.28 -12.42
CA ALA A 178 14.65 -10.02 -11.19
C ALA A 178 14.52 -11.53 -11.48
N GLN A 179 13.82 -11.89 -12.56
CA GLN A 179 13.67 -13.27 -13.01
C GLN A 179 15.02 -13.86 -13.46
N ALA A 180 15.81 -13.13 -14.25
CA ALA A 180 17.11 -13.57 -14.71
C ALA A 180 18.10 -13.84 -13.56
N GLN A 181 17.94 -13.14 -12.43
CA GLN A 181 18.75 -13.29 -11.23
C GLN A 181 18.11 -14.21 -10.16
N SER A 182 16.97 -14.83 -10.46
CA SER A 182 16.22 -15.68 -9.51
C SER A 182 15.94 -14.99 -8.16
N ILE A 183 15.68 -13.68 -8.18
CA ILE A 183 15.30 -12.93 -6.98
C ILE A 183 13.86 -13.29 -6.62
N SER A 184 13.62 -13.71 -5.37
CA SER A 184 12.32 -14.21 -4.92
C SER A 184 11.89 -13.70 -3.53
N ALA A 185 10.59 -13.82 -3.25
CA ALA A 185 9.96 -13.51 -1.98
C ALA A 185 10.30 -12.09 -1.45
N LYS A 186 10.66 -11.97 -0.17
CA LYS A 186 10.87 -10.69 0.52
C LYS A 186 11.93 -9.79 -0.15
N LYS A 187 12.81 -10.33 -1.00
CA LYS A 187 13.87 -9.62 -1.72
C LYS A 187 13.41 -8.99 -3.04
N VAL A 188 12.26 -9.40 -3.60
CA VAL A 188 11.78 -8.94 -4.92
C VAL A 188 11.43 -7.45 -4.90
N THR A 189 10.57 -7.01 -3.98
CA THR A 189 10.14 -5.60 -3.94
C THR A 189 11.31 -4.62 -3.79
N PRO A 190 12.26 -4.78 -2.85
CA PRO A 190 13.40 -3.87 -2.75
C PRO A 190 14.24 -3.84 -4.03
N PHE A 191 14.51 -5.00 -4.64
CA PHE A 191 15.26 -5.10 -5.88
C PHE A 191 14.58 -4.33 -7.03
N LEU A 192 13.27 -4.55 -7.22
CA LEU A 192 12.52 -3.92 -8.31
C LEU A 192 12.50 -2.39 -8.17
N LEU A 193 12.28 -1.89 -6.94
CA LEU A 193 12.25 -0.45 -6.69
C LEU A 193 13.62 0.22 -6.91
N ASP A 194 14.71 -0.44 -6.50
CA ASP A 194 16.07 0.05 -6.73
C ASP A 194 16.41 0.08 -8.23
N TYR A 195 16.09 -0.98 -8.96
CA TYR A 195 16.31 -1.03 -10.40
C TYR A 195 15.54 0.06 -11.16
N ILE A 196 14.26 0.28 -10.80
CA ILE A 196 13.44 1.36 -11.38
C ILE A 196 14.00 2.74 -11.00
N PHE A 197 14.53 2.92 -9.79
CA PHE A 197 15.21 4.15 -9.39
C PHE A 197 16.39 4.46 -10.31
N GLN A 198 17.23 3.46 -10.63
CA GLN A 198 18.36 3.64 -11.55
C GLN A 198 17.91 4.00 -12.96
N ILE A 199 16.93 3.27 -13.51
CA ILE A 199 16.41 3.53 -14.88
C ILE A 199 15.80 4.91 -15.01
N THR A 200 15.00 5.32 -14.02
CA THR A 200 14.32 6.62 -14.03
C THR A 200 15.21 7.78 -13.57
N LYS A 201 16.50 7.52 -13.32
CA LYS A 201 17.48 8.51 -12.85
C LYS A 201 16.98 9.28 -11.62
N GLY A 202 16.31 8.57 -10.71
CA GLY A 202 15.76 9.13 -9.47
C GLY A 202 14.36 9.75 -9.55
N ARG A 203 13.76 9.87 -10.74
CA ARG A 203 12.38 10.42 -10.87
C ARG A 203 11.36 9.57 -10.12
N SER A 204 11.50 8.24 -10.10
CA SER A 204 10.60 7.35 -9.35
C SER A 204 10.65 7.58 -7.83
N LEU A 205 11.82 7.95 -7.28
CA LEU A 205 11.97 8.28 -5.87
C LEU A 205 11.35 9.65 -5.55
N ALA A 206 11.55 10.65 -6.41
CA ALA A 206 10.91 11.96 -6.26
C ALA A 206 9.38 11.82 -6.25
N ALA A 207 8.82 11.08 -7.21
CA ALA A 207 7.39 10.78 -7.28
C ALA A 207 6.91 9.99 -6.03
N ASN A 208 7.70 9.03 -5.53
CA ASN A 208 7.38 8.28 -4.32
C ASN A 208 7.31 9.18 -3.06
N ILE A 209 8.19 10.17 -2.94
CA ILE A 209 8.14 11.15 -1.85
C ILE A 209 6.89 12.03 -1.98
N ALA A 210 6.57 12.49 -3.20
CA ALA A 210 5.40 13.33 -3.45
C ALA A 210 4.09 12.62 -3.11
N LEU A 211 3.89 11.39 -3.60
CA LEU A 211 2.69 10.60 -3.27
C LEU A 211 2.61 10.31 -1.76
N MET A 212 3.73 10.04 -1.08
CA MET A 212 3.71 9.80 0.37
C MET A 212 3.25 11.03 1.14
N ARG A 213 3.71 12.22 0.75
CA ARG A 213 3.26 13.49 1.34
C ARG A 213 1.77 13.71 1.07
N ASN A 214 1.31 13.47 -0.15
CA ASN A 214 -0.10 13.63 -0.50
C ASN A 214 -1.00 12.68 0.31
N ASN A 215 -0.60 11.43 0.47
CA ASN A 215 -1.32 10.43 1.26
C ASN A 215 -1.37 10.81 2.75
N ALA A 216 -0.29 11.36 3.29
CA ALA A 216 -0.25 11.82 4.68
C ALA A 216 -1.21 13.01 4.92
N VAL A 217 -1.34 13.93 3.95
CA VAL A 217 -2.29 15.05 4.02
C VAL A 217 -3.73 14.54 4.08
N LEU A 218 -4.12 13.68 3.14
CA LEU A 218 -5.48 13.12 3.12
C LEU A 218 -5.77 12.27 4.36
N ALA A 219 -4.82 11.45 4.80
CA ALA A 219 -4.96 10.67 6.03
C ALA A 219 -5.17 11.56 7.26
N GLY A 220 -4.45 12.69 7.36
CA GLY A 220 -4.65 13.66 8.43
C GLY A 220 -6.06 14.26 8.42
N GLN A 221 -6.59 14.59 7.25
CA GLN A 221 -7.97 15.10 7.10
C GLN A 221 -9.02 14.05 7.52
N ILE A 222 -8.84 12.80 7.11
CA ILE A 222 -9.73 11.69 7.53
C ILE A 222 -9.62 11.47 9.05
N ALA A 223 -8.41 11.51 9.62
CA ALA A 223 -8.19 11.35 11.04
C ALA A 223 -8.90 12.43 11.87
N LEU A 224 -8.83 13.70 11.44
CA LEU A 224 -9.57 14.80 12.08
C LEU A 224 -11.08 14.60 12.04
N ALA A 225 -11.61 14.00 10.97
CA ALA A 225 -13.04 13.72 10.86
C ALA A 225 -13.53 12.67 11.87
N PHE A 226 -12.66 11.83 12.45
CA PHE A 226 -13.04 10.92 13.54
C PHE A 226 -13.15 11.58 14.92
N VAL A 227 -12.58 12.79 15.08
CA VAL A 227 -12.53 13.53 16.36
C VAL A 227 -13.67 14.54 16.45
N ALA A 228 -14.31 14.85 15.32
CA ALA A 228 -15.34 15.87 15.20
C ALA A 228 -16.78 15.37 15.47
N ASP A 229 -16.95 14.10 15.82
CA ASP A 229 -18.20 13.48 16.29
C ASP A 229 -18.11 13.18 17.79
#